data_AF-A0A7S0TFD3-F1
#
_entry.id   AF-A0A7S0TFD3-F1
#
_cell.length_a   1.000
_cell.length_b   1.000
_cell.length_c   1.000
_cell.angle_alpha   90.00
_cell.angle_beta   90.00
_cell.angle_gamma   90.00
#
_symmetry.space_group_name_H-M   'P 1'
#
loop_
_entity.id
_entity.type
_entity.pdbx_description
1 polymer ?
#
loop_
_entity_poly.entity_id
_entity_poly.type
_entity_poly.pdbx_seq_one_letter_code
_entity_poly.pdbx_strand_id
1 'polypeptide(L)'
;RAAMKRKAADSEPQKAPLKRHAEYSEAVKTLNTQFSEWVRSSLSSSPSKSLEPGFRDYSKHLAKLRTEFSDVLLSAPGEAEDEAAAGQCMVLGQGDMGQLGLGDDVSEIARPSPLRVPGGLRALRVAC
;
A
#
# COMPACT_ATOMS: atom_id res chain seq x y z
N ARG A 1 2.24 57.34 -12.29
CA ARG A 1 1.41 56.12 -12.24
C ARG A 1 2.29 54.98 -11.73
N ALA A 2 2.04 54.52 -10.51
CA ALA A 2 2.87 53.56 -9.79
C ALA A 2 2.66 52.13 -10.33
N ALA A 3 3.75 51.42 -10.63
CA ALA A 3 3.74 50.01 -10.99
C ALA A 3 3.71 49.16 -9.71
N MET A 4 2.59 48.46 -9.52
CA MET A 4 2.28 47.60 -8.39
C MET A 4 3.22 46.39 -8.37
N LYS A 5 4.15 46.34 -7.40
CA LYS A 5 4.89 45.14 -7.02
C LYS A 5 3.89 44.07 -6.55
N ARG A 6 3.72 42.99 -7.32
CA ARG A 6 3.03 41.79 -6.83
C ARG A 6 4.02 40.98 -6.01
N LYS A 7 3.75 40.94 -4.70
CA LYS A 7 4.46 40.19 -3.67
C LYS A 7 4.31 38.69 -3.99
N ALA A 8 5.42 37.96 -4.11
CA ALA A 8 5.40 36.51 -4.15
C ALA A 8 4.78 36.01 -2.83
N ALA A 9 3.66 35.31 -2.94
CA ALA A 9 3.07 34.60 -1.82
C ALA A 9 3.96 33.39 -1.56
N ASP A 10 4.67 33.46 -0.45
CA ASP A 10 5.33 32.37 0.24
C ASP A 10 4.30 31.25 0.44
N SER A 11 4.48 30.12 -0.25
CA SER A 11 3.61 28.96 -0.11
C SER A 11 4.45 27.69 0.05
N GLU A 12 4.82 27.43 1.30
CA GLU A 12 5.06 26.09 1.83
C GLU A 12 4.53 26.07 3.29
N PRO A 13 4.06 24.92 3.84
CA PRO A 13 4.59 23.59 3.54
C PRO A 13 3.55 22.45 3.43
N GLN A 14 3.63 21.65 2.37
CA GLN A 14 3.04 20.30 2.30
C GLN A 14 3.93 19.21 2.95
N LYS A 15 4.70 19.53 4.00
CA LYS A 15 5.72 18.63 4.61
C LYS A 15 5.19 17.72 5.74
N ALA A 16 3.96 17.88 6.20
CA ALA A 16 3.43 17.15 7.36
C ALA A 16 3.10 15.66 7.13
N PRO A 17 2.43 15.24 6.04
CA PRO A 17 2.00 13.85 5.89
C PRO A 17 3.17 12.90 5.62
N LEU A 18 4.14 13.29 4.79
CA LEU A 18 5.31 12.47 4.45
C LEU A 18 6.18 12.11 5.66
N LYS A 19 6.33 13.02 6.62
CA LYS A 19 7.10 12.77 7.85
C LYS A 19 6.42 11.71 8.72
N ARG A 20 5.10 11.74 8.84
CA ARG A 20 4.33 10.79 9.64
C ARG A 20 4.38 9.37 9.08
N HIS A 21 4.36 9.21 7.75
CA HIS A 21 4.61 7.93 7.09
C HIS A 21 6.02 7.39 7.35
N ALA A 22 7.04 8.27 7.33
CA ALA A 22 8.40 7.91 7.65
C ALA A 22 8.53 7.42 9.10
N GLU A 23 7.96 8.16 10.06
CA GLU A 23 7.89 7.80 11.48
C GLU A 23 7.22 6.43 11.71
N TYR A 24 6.07 6.17 11.06
CA TYR A 24 5.42 4.86 11.11
C TYR A 24 6.34 3.75 10.58
N SER A 25 6.97 3.97 9.42
CA SER A 25 7.85 2.98 8.81
C SER A 25 9.07 2.66 9.67
N GLU A 26 9.65 3.65 10.33
CA GLU A 26 10.76 3.48 11.26
C GLU A 26 10.33 2.75 12.54
N ALA A 27 9.15 3.08 13.06
CA ALA A 27 8.59 2.42 14.24
C ALA A 27 8.32 0.92 13.97
N VAL A 28 7.75 0.58 12.80
CA VAL A 28 7.55 -0.82 12.38
C VAL A 28 8.88 -1.54 12.17
N LYS A 29 9.85 -0.91 11.49
CA LYS A 29 11.19 -1.50 11.28
C LYS A 29 11.86 -1.80 12.61
N THR A 30 11.82 -0.87 13.56
CA THR A 30 12.40 -1.03 14.90
C THR A 30 11.76 -2.21 15.62
N LEU A 31 10.42 -2.28 15.63
CA LEU A 31 9.69 -3.37 16.28
C LEU A 31 10.01 -4.73 15.65
N ASN A 32 10.09 -4.80 14.33
CA ASN A 32 10.43 -6.03 13.60
C ASN A 32 11.85 -6.50 13.91
N THR A 33 12.80 -5.55 13.99
CA THR A 33 14.18 -5.85 14.36
C THR A 33 14.24 -6.44 15.76
N GLN A 34 13.63 -5.77 16.75
CA GLN A 34 13.57 -6.23 18.15
C GLN A 34 12.95 -7.62 18.28
N PHE A 35 11.82 -7.85 17.60
CA PHE A 35 11.16 -9.16 17.59
C PHE A 35 12.06 -10.23 16.97
N SER A 36 12.71 -9.92 15.84
CA SER A 36 13.58 -10.88 15.14
C SER A 36 14.82 -11.24 15.96
N GLU A 37 15.39 -10.29 16.70
CA GLU A 37 16.50 -10.53 17.64
C GLU A 37 16.04 -11.41 18.80
N TRP A 38 14.86 -11.14 19.36
CA TRP A 38 14.28 -11.96 20.41
C TRP A 38 14.00 -13.39 19.94
N VAL A 39 13.44 -13.59 18.74
CA VAL A 39 13.20 -14.93 18.18
C VAL A 39 14.52 -15.67 18.00
N ARG A 40 15.54 -15.02 17.42
CA ARG A 40 16.87 -15.63 17.24
C ARG A 40 17.49 -16.03 18.58
N SER A 41 17.41 -15.18 19.60
CA SER A 41 17.92 -15.45 20.95
C SER A 41 17.13 -16.58 21.64
N SER A 42 15.81 -16.61 21.46
CA SER A 42 14.94 -17.65 22.03
C SER A 42 15.22 -19.02 21.41
N LEU A 43 15.41 -19.08 20.10
CA LEU A 43 15.76 -20.31 19.38
C LEU A 43 17.17 -20.80 19.71
N SER A 44 18.15 -19.89 19.89
CA SER A 44 19.53 -20.27 20.24
C SER A 44 19.65 -20.73 21.69
N SER A 45 18.87 -20.17 22.61
CA SER A 45 18.84 -20.59 24.01
C SER A 45 18.06 -21.90 24.22
N SER A 46 16.93 -22.08 23.54
CA SER A 46 16.08 -23.26 23.70
C SER A 46 15.15 -23.47 22.50
N PRO A 47 15.51 -24.35 21.54
CA PRO A 47 14.73 -24.59 20.33
C PRO A 47 13.31 -25.13 20.55
N SER A 48 13.01 -25.64 21.74
CA SER A 48 11.73 -26.25 22.11
C SER A 48 10.80 -25.32 22.91
N LYS A 49 11.22 -24.10 23.24
CA LYS A 49 10.37 -23.16 23.98
C LYS A 49 9.32 -22.54 23.07
N SER A 50 8.14 -22.31 23.64
CA SER A 50 7.06 -21.63 22.94
C SER A 50 7.43 -20.17 22.66
N LEU A 51 7.22 -19.75 21.41
CA LEU A 51 7.40 -18.35 20.98
C LEU A 51 6.16 -17.48 21.27
N GLU A 52 5.09 -18.08 21.78
CA GLU A 52 3.80 -17.44 22.06
C GLU A 52 3.92 -16.12 22.85
N PRO A 53 4.78 -16.01 23.91
CA PRO A 53 4.91 -14.77 24.64
C PRO A 53 5.39 -13.60 23.79
N GLY A 54 6.34 -13.84 22.88
CA GLY A 54 6.87 -12.81 21.99
C GLY A 54 5.87 -12.43 20.90
N PHE A 55 5.13 -13.40 20.34
CA PHE A 55 4.07 -13.11 19.37
C PHE A 55 2.93 -12.30 20.00
N ARG A 56 2.53 -12.62 21.23
CA ARG A 56 1.52 -11.88 21.97
C ARG A 56 1.94 -10.44 22.22
N ASP A 57 3.20 -10.23 22.64
CA ASP A 57 3.75 -8.89 22.87
C ASP A 57 3.85 -8.09 21.57
N TYR A 58 4.43 -8.69 20.52
CA TYR A 58 4.52 -8.09 19.19
C TYR A 58 3.14 -7.72 18.63
N SER A 59 2.13 -8.58 18.79
CA SER A 59 0.75 -8.29 18.40
C SER A 59 0.16 -7.10 19.15
N LYS A 60 0.39 -7.01 20.48
CA LYS A 60 -0.05 -5.87 21.29
C LYS A 60 0.61 -4.56 20.85
N HIS A 61 1.90 -4.60 20.53
CA HIS A 61 2.62 -3.44 20.01
C HIS A 61 2.09 -3.03 18.62
N LEU A 62 1.84 -3.98 17.72
CA LEU A 62 1.21 -3.67 16.43
C LEU A 62 -0.19 -3.06 16.58
N ALA A 63 -1.01 -3.53 17.51
CA ALA A 63 -2.32 -2.94 17.78
C ALA A 63 -2.21 -1.48 18.27
N LYS A 64 -1.21 -1.20 19.12
CA LYS A 64 -0.92 0.16 19.58
C LYS A 64 -0.46 1.05 18.43
N LEU A 65 0.51 0.60 17.62
CA LEU A 65 0.97 1.31 16.42
C LEU A 65 -0.18 1.58 15.44
N ARG A 66 -1.04 0.60 15.20
CA ARG A 66 -2.20 0.74 14.31
C ARG A 66 -3.17 1.83 14.79
N THR A 67 -3.32 1.98 16.11
CA THR A 67 -4.19 3.00 16.70
C THR A 67 -3.52 4.37 16.64
N GLU A 68 -2.23 4.46 16.97
CA GLU A 68 -1.44 5.69 17.00
C GLU A 68 -1.21 6.31 15.62
N PHE A 69 -1.05 5.46 14.60
CA PHE A 69 -0.87 5.85 13.20
C PHE A 69 -2.13 5.56 12.37
N SER A 70 -3.31 5.53 13.03
CA SER A 70 -4.58 5.35 12.35
C SER A 70 -4.84 6.48 11.34
N ASP A 71 -4.38 7.69 11.65
CA ASP A 71 -4.32 8.81 10.72
C ASP A 71 -3.53 8.42 9.47
N VAL A 72 -2.30 7.91 9.56
CA VAL A 72 -1.48 7.47 8.41
C VAL A 72 -2.11 6.31 7.63
N LEU A 73 -2.73 5.36 8.34
CA LEU A 73 -3.33 4.16 7.73
C LEU A 73 -4.67 4.44 7.05
N LEU A 74 -5.42 5.45 7.51
CA LEU A 74 -6.70 5.88 6.94
C LEU A 74 -6.54 7.09 6.01
N SER A 75 -5.47 7.87 6.17
CA SER A 75 -5.04 8.94 5.26
C SER A 75 -4.15 8.46 4.14
N ALA A 76 -3.78 7.17 4.11
CA ALA A 76 -3.65 6.48 2.84
C ALA A 76 -5.06 6.49 2.21
N PRO A 77 -5.33 7.38 1.25
CA PRO A 77 -6.44 7.11 0.36
C PRO A 77 -6.07 5.76 -0.29
N GLY A 78 -7.03 4.95 -0.74
CA GLY A 78 -6.71 4.06 -1.85
C GLY A 78 -6.01 4.94 -2.88
N GLU A 79 -4.73 4.67 -3.14
CA GLU A 79 -3.80 5.62 -3.73
C GLU A 79 -4.45 6.39 -4.88
N ALA A 80 -4.79 7.66 -4.62
CA ALA A 80 -4.83 8.69 -5.63
C ALA A 80 -3.36 9.08 -5.92
N GLU A 81 -2.54 8.08 -6.25
CA GLU A 81 -1.59 8.28 -7.33
C GLU A 81 -2.44 8.69 -8.53
N ASP A 82 -1.96 9.67 -9.31
CA ASP A 82 -2.50 10.04 -10.62
C ASP A 82 -3.33 8.89 -11.20
N GLU A 83 -4.61 9.07 -11.56
CA GLU A 83 -5.35 8.00 -12.27
C GLU A 83 -4.61 7.54 -13.54
N ALA A 84 -3.62 8.33 -13.99
CA ALA A 84 -2.65 8.02 -15.02
C ALA A 84 -1.51 7.05 -14.61
N ALA A 85 -1.22 6.86 -13.33
CA ALA A 85 -0.15 6.01 -12.78
C ALA A 85 -0.64 4.72 -12.09
N ALA A 86 -1.93 4.61 -11.79
CA ALA A 86 -2.53 3.34 -11.35
C ALA A 86 -2.35 2.28 -12.45
N GLY A 87 -1.77 1.13 -12.11
CA GLY A 87 -1.60 0.03 -13.05
C GLY A 87 -2.95 -0.40 -13.63
N GLN A 88 -3.18 -0.13 -14.92
CA GLN A 88 -4.40 -0.52 -15.63
C GLN A 88 -4.23 -1.89 -16.29
N CYS A 89 -5.18 -2.78 -16.08
CA CYS A 89 -5.25 -4.04 -16.81
C CYS A 89 -5.89 -3.80 -18.18
N MET A 90 -5.19 -4.21 -19.24
CA MET A 90 -5.66 -4.13 -20.62
C MET A 90 -5.81 -5.55 -21.16
N VAL A 91 -6.93 -5.86 -21.81
CA VAL A 91 -7.21 -7.17 -22.41
C VAL A 91 -7.38 -7.04 -23.92
N LEU A 92 -6.93 -8.06 -24.66
CA LEU A 92 -7.09 -8.21 -26.10
C LEU A 92 -7.00 -9.69 -26.49
N GLY A 93 -7.50 -10.02 -27.68
CA GLY A 93 -7.50 -11.38 -28.23
C GLY A 93 -8.90 -12.00 -28.22
N GLN A 94 -8.94 -13.32 -28.30
CA GLN A 94 -10.16 -14.11 -28.36
C GLN A 94 -10.80 -14.25 -26.97
N GLY A 95 -12.12 -14.26 -26.93
CA GLY A 95 -12.97 -14.22 -25.73
C GLY A 95 -14.05 -15.30 -25.67
N ASP A 96 -14.03 -16.28 -26.58
CA ASP A 96 -15.05 -17.32 -26.68
C ASP A 96 -15.27 -18.15 -25.41
N MET A 97 -14.30 -18.14 -24.48
CA MET A 97 -14.37 -18.84 -23.20
C MET A 97 -14.52 -17.88 -22.00
N GLY A 98 -14.82 -16.61 -22.25
CA GLY A 98 -14.94 -15.57 -21.22
C GLY A 98 -13.61 -15.14 -20.58
N GLN A 99 -12.46 -15.57 -21.10
CA GLN A 99 -11.13 -15.31 -20.54
C GLN A 99 -10.74 -13.82 -20.53
N LEU A 100 -11.44 -12.98 -21.30
CA LEU A 100 -11.24 -11.53 -21.33
C LEU A 100 -11.85 -10.83 -20.10
N GLY A 101 -12.80 -11.47 -19.40
CA GLY A 101 -13.43 -10.89 -18.21
C GLY A 101 -14.34 -9.68 -18.50
N LEU A 102 -14.77 -9.50 -19.76
CA LEU A 102 -15.63 -8.40 -20.20
C LEU A 102 -17.13 -8.75 -20.21
N GLY A 103 -17.49 -9.93 -19.73
CA GLY A 103 -18.83 -10.52 -19.81
C GLY A 103 -18.97 -11.46 -21.00
N ASP A 104 -20.16 -12.06 -21.11
CA ASP A 104 -20.43 -13.17 -22.03
C ASP A 104 -20.68 -12.71 -23.48
N ASP A 105 -20.88 -11.40 -23.68
CA ASP A 105 -21.23 -10.81 -24.98
C ASP A 105 -20.00 -10.42 -25.84
N VAL A 106 -18.79 -10.71 -25.38
CA VAL A 106 -17.54 -10.28 -26.05
C VAL A 106 -16.71 -11.50 -26.46
N SER A 107 -16.82 -11.88 -27.73
CA SER A 107 -16.09 -13.02 -28.32
C SER A 107 -14.68 -12.68 -28.79
N GLU A 108 -14.36 -11.40 -29.07
CA GLU A 108 -13.01 -10.99 -29.49
C GLU A 108 -12.80 -9.49 -29.29
N ILE A 109 -11.56 -9.11 -28.93
CA ILE A 109 -11.10 -7.73 -28.87
C ILE A 109 -9.79 -7.57 -29.65
N ALA A 110 -9.85 -6.86 -30.78
CA ALA A 110 -8.70 -6.61 -31.65
C ALA A 110 -7.74 -5.52 -31.12
N ARG A 111 -8.19 -4.65 -30.22
CA ARG A 111 -7.38 -3.56 -29.65
C ARG A 111 -7.40 -3.60 -28.14
N PRO A 112 -6.27 -3.36 -27.46
CA PRO A 112 -6.22 -3.33 -26.00
C PRO A 112 -7.38 -2.51 -25.43
N SER A 113 -8.20 -3.16 -24.61
CA SER A 113 -9.36 -2.55 -23.95
C SER A 113 -9.22 -2.65 -22.43
N PRO A 114 -9.60 -1.61 -21.67
CA PRO A 114 -9.42 -1.59 -20.22
C PRO A 114 -10.35 -2.61 -19.53
N LEU A 115 -9.78 -3.42 -18.64
CA LEU A 115 -10.51 -4.34 -17.76
C LEU A 115 -10.61 -3.74 -16.35
N ARG A 116 -11.84 -3.64 -15.82
CA ARG A 116 -12.07 -3.22 -14.43
C ARG A 116 -11.95 -4.41 -13.50
N VAL A 117 -10.96 -4.39 -12.62
CA VAL A 117 -10.83 -5.39 -11.56
C VAL A 117 -11.93 -5.16 -10.51
N PRO A 118 -12.72 -6.19 -10.16
CA PRO A 118 -13.78 -6.08 -9.17
C PRO A 118 -13.26 -5.59 -7.81
N GLY A 119 -14.10 -4.85 -7.08
CA GLY A 119 -13.81 -4.42 -5.71
C GLY A 119 -12.72 -3.33 -5.61
N GLY A 120 -12.37 -2.66 -6.71
CA GLY A 120 -11.33 -1.63 -6.71
C GLY A 120 -9.94 -2.16 -6.39
N LEU A 121 -9.72 -3.46 -6.58
CA LEU A 121 -8.44 -4.11 -6.29
C LEU A 121 -7.38 -3.74 -7.35
N ARG A 122 -6.15 -3.48 -6.91
CA ARG A 122 -5.00 -3.23 -7.80
C ARG A 122 -4.34 -4.57 -8.17
N ALA A 123 -4.27 -4.87 -9.46
CA ALA A 123 -3.59 -6.07 -9.93
C ALA A 123 -2.06 -5.91 -9.81
N LEU A 124 -1.40 -6.88 -9.16
CA LEU A 124 0.06 -6.89 -8.99
C LEU A 124 0.78 -7.82 -9.99
N ARG A 125 0.10 -8.89 -10.43
CA ARG A 125 0.62 -9.90 -11.35
C ARG A 125 -0.51 -10.36 -12.27
N VAL A 126 -0.17 -10.60 -13.52
CA VAL A 126 -1.09 -11.09 -14.55
C VAL A 126 -0.51 -12.37 -15.15
N ALA A 127 -1.39 -13.31 -15.46
CA ALA A 127 -1.09 -14.52 -16.22
C ALA A 127 -2.19 -14.71 -17.27
N CYS A 128 -1.83 -15.30 -18.40
CA CYS A 128 -2.72 -15.60 -19.52
C CYS A 128 -2.67 -17.10 -19.80
#